data_AF-A0A6A8KSB2-F1
#
_entry.id   AF-A0A6A8KSB2-F1
#
_cell.length_a   1.000
_cell.length_b   1.000
_cell.length_c   1.000
_cell.angle_alpha   90.00
_cell.angle_beta   90.00
_cell.angle_gamma   90.00
#
_symmetry.space_group_name_H-M   'P 1'
#
loop_
_entity.id
_entity.type
_entity.pdbx_description
1 polymer ?
#
loop_
_entity_poly.entity_id
_entity_poly.type
_entity_poly.pdbx_seq_one_letter_code
_entity_poly.pdbx_strand_id
1 'polypeptide(L)' 'MPSKTEEYLALAQRTANGLTRYWESWTDYLTTASRLYKYPFADQLMIYAQRPDATACAEFD' A
#
# COMPACT_ATOMS: atom_id res chain seq x y z
N MET A 1 12.28 4.44 -21.27
CA MET A 1 12.15 3.88 -19.91
C MET A 1 10.96 4.55 -19.26
N PRO A 2 10.09 3.83 -18.53
CA PRO A 2 9.01 4.48 -17.79
C PRO A 2 9.59 5.45 -16.77
N SER A 3 8.89 6.54 -16.53
CA SER A 3 9.17 7.47 -15.45
C SER A 3 8.87 6.82 -14.09
N LYS A 4 9.52 7.29 -13.03
CA LYS A 4 9.23 6.84 -11.65
C LYS A 4 7.73 6.94 -11.31
N THR A 5 7.07 7.99 -11.80
CA THR A 5 5.63 8.19 -11.60
C THR A 5 4.81 7.07 -12.23
N GLU A 6 5.14 6.66 -13.46
CA GLU A 6 4.46 5.54 -14.13
C GLU A 6 4.70 4.21 -13.41
N GLU A 7 5.90 4.01 -12.87
CA GLU A 7 6.22 2.82 -12.06
C GLU A 7 5.38 2.76 -10.78
N TYR A 8 5.26 3.88 -10.05
CA TYR A 8 4.43 3.96 -8.85
C TYR A 8 2.95 3.79 -9.16
N LEU A 9 2.46 4.39 -10.25
CA LEU A 9 1.07 4.21 -10.68
C LEU A 9 0.78 2.73 -10.99
N ALA A 10 1.70 2.07 -11.72
CA ALA A 10 1.55 0.65 -12.04
C ALA A 10 1.61 -0.24 -10.78
N LEU A 11 2.43 0.11 -9.79
CA LEU A 11 2.48 -0.58 -8.50
C LEU A 11 1.18 -0.43 -7.72
N ALA A 12 0.65 0.79 -7.62
CA ALA A 12 -0.62 1.07 -6.95
C ALA A 12 -1.77 0.27 -7.59
N GLN A 13 -1.86 0.28 -8.93
CA GLN A 13 -2.91 -0.44 -9.66
C GLN A 13 -2.82 -1.95 -9.45
N ARG A 14 -1.61 -2.54 -9.55
CA ARG A 14 -1.42 -3.98 -9.32
C ARG A 14 -1.78 -4.36 -7.89
N THR A 15 -1.39 -3.54 -6.92
CA THR A 15 -1.68 -3.78 -5.50
C THR A 15 -3.19 -3.75 -5.26
N ALA A 16 -3.87 -2.67 -5.70
CA ALA A 16 -5.32 -2.53 -5.56
C ALA A 16 -6.09 -3.70 -6.20
N ASN A 17 -5.70 -4.12 -7.41
CA ASN A 17 -6.29 -5.28 -8.06
C ASN A 17 -6.05 -6.59 -7.28
N GLY A 18 -4.90 -6.73 -6.62
CA GLY A 18 -4.56 -7.88 -5.78
C GLY A 18 -5.39 -7.94 -4.50
N LEU A 19 -5.64 -6.78 -3.87
CA LEU A 19 -6.45 -6.66 -2.66
C LEU A 19 -7.90 -7.12 -2.88
N THR A 20 -8.49 -6.77 -4.01
CA THR A 20 -9.90 -7.04 -4.30
C THR A 20 -10.13 -8.44 -4.87
N ARG A 21 -9.07 -9.19 -5.21
CA ARG A 21 -9.16 -10.49 -5.86
C ARG A 21 -9.48 -11.64 -4.90
N TYR A 22 -8.98 -11.56 -3.66
CA TYR A 22 -9.09 -12.61 -2.65
C TYR A 22 -9.34 -12.00 -1.28
N TRP A 23 -10.14 -12.69 -0.45
CA TRP A 23 -10.45 -12.19 0.88
C TRP A 23 -9.20 -12.17 1.78
N GLU A 24 -8.28 -13.12 1.59
CA GLU A 24 -7.01 -13.20 2.30
C GLU A 24 -6.16 -11.95 2.05
N SER A 25 -6.01 -11.56 0.77
CA SER A 25 -5.29 -10.34 0.38
C SER A 25 -5.88 -9.10 1.02
N TRP A 26 -7.22 -9.04 1.10
CA TRP A 26 -7.92 -7.94 1.74
C TRP A 26 -7.65 -7.90 3.25
N THR A 27 -7.69 -9.06 3.93
CA THR A 27 -7.42 -9.12 5.37
C THR A 27 -5.96 -8.82 5.72
N ASP A 28 -5.00 -9.21 4.89
CA ASP A 28 -3.59 -8.87 5.05
C ASP A 28 -3.36 -7.36 4.93
N TYR A 29 -4.02 -6.72 3.97
CA TYR A 29 -4.02 -5.26 3.85
C TYR A 29 -4.62 -4.58 5.08
N LEU A 30 -5.78 -5.04 5.57
CA LEU A 30 -6.40 -4.48 6.77
C LEU A 30 -5.51 -4.59 8.00
N THR A 31 -4.72 -5.66 8.12
CA THR A 31 -3.72 -5.81 9.19
C THR A 31 -2.68 -4.68 9.14
N THR A 32 -2.21 -4.33 7.95
CA THR A 32 -1.27 -3.21 7.76
C THR A 32 -1.94 -1.86 7.98
N ALA A 33 -3.10 -1.64 7.37
CA ALA A 33 -3.87 -0.40 7.45
C ALA A 33 -4.27 -0.07 8.89
N SER A 34 -4.59 -1.08 9.71
CA SER A 34 -4.92 -0.88 11.13
C SER A 34 -3.77 -0.29 11.95
N ARG A 35 -2.52 -0.68 11.65
CA ARG A 35 -1.31 -0.12 12.29
C ARG A 35 -1.07 1.32 11.86
N LEU A 36 -1.44 1.62 10.61
CA LEU A 36 -1.16 2.86 9.90
C LEU A 36 -2.43 3.71 9.70
N TYR A 37 -3.38 3.62 10.63
CA TYR A 37 -4.72 4.22 10.50
C TYR A 37 -4.73 5.74 10.31
N LYS A 38 -3.63 6.42 10.67
CA LYS A 38 -3.46 7.87 10.51
C LYS A 38 -3.18 8.30 9.08
N TYR A 39 -2.72 7.39 8.23
CA TYR A 39 -2.39 7.68 6.83
C TYR A 39 -3.63 7.59 5.94
N PRO A 40 -3.74 8.43 4.89
CA PRO A 40 -4.73 8.26 3.84
C PRO A 40 -4.64 6.89 3.15
N PHE A 41 -5.73 6.47 2.52
CA PHE A 41 -5.80 5.18 1.81
C PHE A 41 -4.67 5.00 0.79
N ALA A 42 -4.35 6.02 -0.01
CA ALA A 42 -3.30 5.93 -1.02
C ALA A 42 -1.93 5.61 -0.41
N ASP A 43 -1.61 6.24 0.73
CA ASP A 43 -0.36 6.02 1.44
C ASP A 43 -0.35 4.65 2.11
N GLN A 44 -1.45 4.25 2.75
CA GLN A 44 -1.60 2.89 3.31
C GLN A 44 -1.40 1.81 2.25
N LEU A 45 -1.98 2.00 1.06
CA LEU A 45 -1.84 1.08 -0.07
C LEU A 45 -0.39 0.97 -0.53
N MET A 46 0.31 2.11 -0.64
CA MET A 46 1.70 2.13 -1.08
C MET A 46 2.68 1.63 0.00
N ILE A 47 2.39 1.85 1.28
CA ILE A 47 3.17 1.27 2.37
C ILE A 47 2.96 -0.24 2.41
N TYR A 48 1.72 -0.73 2.28
CA TYR A 48 1.44 -2.17 2.17
C TYR A 48 2.17 -2.81 0.99
N ALA A 49 2.17 -2.16 -0.18
CA ALA A 49 2.84 -2.67 -1.37
C ALA A 49 4.37 -2.82 -1.22
N GLN A 50 4.99 -2.01 -0.36
CA GLN A 50 6.45 -1.95 -0.21
C GLN A 50 6.96 -2.61 1.08
N ARG A 51 6.17 -2.56 2.15
CA ARG A 51 6.55 -2.93 3.52
C ARG A 51 5.30 -3.30 4.35
N PRO A 52 4.65 -4.45 4.08
CA PRO A 52 3.41 -4.85 4.78
C PRO A 52 3.61 -5.12 6.29
N ASP A 53 4.86 -5.34 6.72
CA ASP A 53 5.24 -5.46 8.13
C ASP A 53 5.41 -4.09 8.83
N ALA A 54 5.26 -2.96 8.13
CA ALA A 54 5.45 -1.63 8.69
C ALA A 54 4.52 -1.35 9.87
N THR A 55 5.09 -0.77 10.93
CA THR A 55 4.37 -0.33 12.13
C THR A 55 4.38 1.19 12.30
N ALA A 56 5.19 1.90 11.52
CA ALA A 56 5.30 3.35 11.48
C ALA A 56 5.88 3.79 10.12
N CYS A 57 5.61 5.03 9.71
CA CYS A 57 6.29 5.67 8.59
C CYS A 57 6.79 7.04 9.07
N ALA A 58 7.99 7.44 8.67
CA ALA A 58 8.48 8.78 8.99
C ALA A 58 7.87 9.78 8.00
N GLU A 59 7.51 10.96 8.49
CA GLU A 59 7.21 12.08 7.61
C GLU A 59 8.53 12.57 6.97
N PHE A 60 8.44 13.07 5.74
CA PHE A 60 9.57 13.79 5.13
C PHE A 60 9.61 15.19 5.74
N ASP A 61 10.77 15.55 6.32
CA ASP A 61 11.11 16.90 6.80
C ASP A 61 11.51 17.80 5.62
#